data_AF-A0A963D169-F1
#
_entry.id   AF-A0A963D169-F1
#
_cell.length_a   1.000
_cell.length_b   1.000
_cell.length_c   1.000
_cell.angle_alpha   90.00
_cell.angle_beta   90.00
_cell.angle_gamma   90.00
#
_symmetry.space_group_name_H-M   'P 1'
#
loop_
_entity.id
_entity.type
_entity.pdbx_description
1 polymer ?
#
loop_
_entity_poly.entity_id
_entity_poly.type
_entity_poly.pdbx_seq_one_letter_code
_entity_poly.pdbx_strand_id
1 'polypeptide(L)'
;MSTPTFPTRVFWTITGLGVSLPWLVGVVLNLLLRAKGNHDLPWALFIEPASILVLMPTYLWFASPYVGLAILAWLFLKAPVLPRFGLAERFLIILGGLLWGTVGAVRTLIELYMTLDPLVLLLLLPALYASDMVVGLLGGAAAAGALAFLQRPWSSPHH
;
A
#
# COMPACT_ATOMS: atom_id res chain seq x y z
N MET A 1 1.44 26.94 13.52
CA MET A 1 1.32 25.53 13.09
C MET A 1 2.73 24.95 12.97
N SER A 2 3.03 23.86 13.66
CA SER A 2 4.32 23.16 13.51
C SER A 2 4.35 22.36 12.20
N THR A 3 5.48 22.36 11.51
CA THR A 3 5.65 21.55 10.29
C THR A 3 5.64 20.06 10.64
N PRO A 4 4.85 19.21 9.93
CA PRO A 4 4.81 17.78 10.21
C PRO A 4 6.17 17.14 9.98
N THR A 5 6.57 16.26 10.91
CA THR A 5 7.83 15.50 10.85
C THR A 5 7.82 14.51 9.68
N PHE A 6 9.01 14.09 9.21
CA PHE A 6 9.12 13.14 8.10
C PHE A 6 8.31 11.84 8.32
N PRO A 7 8.37 11.16 9.48
CA PRO A 7 7.54 9.97 9.74
C PRO A 7 6.04 10.26 9.66
N THR A 8 5.61 11.43 10.13
CA THR A 8 4.20 11.86 10.03
C THR A 8 3.76 12.02 8.58
N ARG A 9 4.61 12.60 7.72
CA ARG A 9 4.29 12.74 6.29
C ARG A 9 4.14 11.36 5.63
N VAL A 10 5.11 10.46 5.86
CA VAL A 10 5.08 9.09 5.32
C VAL A 10 3.82 8.35 5.77
N PHE A 11 3.45 8.45 7.05
CA PHE A 11 2.22 7.84 7.58
C PHE A 11 0.96 8.29 6.81
N TRP A 12 0.79 9.60 6.66
CA TRP A 12 -0.38 10.14 5.97
C TRP A 12 -0.37 9.84 4.47
N THR A 13 0.80 9.81 3.83
CA THR A 13 0.90 9.42 2.42
C THR A 13 0.48 7.97 2.20
N ILE A 14 0.97 7.02 3.01
CA ILE A 14 0.60 5.61 2.89
C ILE A 14 -0.90 5.43 3.16
N THR A 15 -1.42 6.07 4.21
CA THR A 15 -2.84 6.01 4.57
C THR A 15 -3.73 6.60 3.47
N GLY A 16 -3.37 7.79 2.97
CA GLY A 16 -4.10 8.46 1.89
C GLY A 16 -4.09 7.65 0.60
N LEU A 17 -2.98 6.97 0.28
CA LEU A 17 -2.92 6.04 -0.85
C LEU A 17 -3.91 4.89 -0.65
N GLY A 18 -3.88 4.21 0.51
CA GLY A 18 -4.78 3.09 0.79
C GLY A 18 -6.27 3.45 0.71
N VAL A 19 -6.64 4.64 1.19
CA VAL A 19 -8.03 5.13 1.14
C VAL A 19 -8.45 5.51 -0.29
N SER A 20 -7.55 6.13 -1.06
CA SER A 20 -7.88 6.61 -2.42
C SER A 20 -7.81 5.53 -3.50
N LEU A 21 -7.04 4.45 -3.26
CA LEU A 21 -6.77 3.43 -4.28
C LEU A 21 -8.02 2.75 -4.85
N PRO A 22 -9.01 2.31 -4.04
CA PRO A 22 -10.24 1.71 -4.59
C PRO A 22 -10.98 2.67 -5.54
N TRP A 23 -10.97 3.96 -5.21
CA TRP A 23 -11.59 5.01 -6.02
C TRP A 23 -10.86 5.21 -7.34
N LEU A 24 -9.52 5.33 -7.30
CA LEU A 24 -8.70 5.49 -8.50
C LEU A 24 -8.85 4.29 -9.44
N VAL A 25 -8.80 3.06 -8.91
CA VAL A 25 -8.98 1.84 -9.71
C VAL A 25 -10.38 1.79 -10.31
N GLY A 26 -11.42 2.09 -9.52
CA GLY A 26 -12.81 2.12 -9.99
C GLY A 26 -13.03 3.14 -11.11
N VAL A 27 -12.51 4.36 -10.97
CA VAL A 27 -12.59 5.40 -12.01
C VAL A 27 -11.88 4.96 -13.29
N VAL A 28 -10.64 4.46 -13.18
CA VAL A 28 -9.86 4.00 -14.34
C VAL A 28 -10.56 2.85 -15.06
N LEU A 29 -11.04 1.84 -14.32
CA LEU A 29 -11.74 0.70 -14.93
C LEU A 29 -13.05 1.12 -15.60
N ASN A 30 -13.83 2.01 -14.98
CA ASN A 30 -15.06 2.53 -15.58
C ASN A 30 -14.76 3.27 -16.90
N LEU A 31 -13.75 4.13 -16.93
CA LEU A 31 -13.34 4.82 -18.16
C LEU A 31 -12.87 3.84 -19.24
N LEU A 32 -12.05 2.84 -18.88
CA LEU A 32 -11.57 1.82 -19.81
C LEU A 32 -12.71 0.97 -20.38
N LEU A 33 -13.73 0.67 -19.59
CA LEU A 33 -14.86 -0.17 -20.01
C LEU A 33 -15.86 0.61 -20.87
N ARG A 34 -16.11 1.88 -20.55
CA ARG A 34 -16.85 2.81 -21.41
C ARG A 34 -16.19 2.98 -22.77
N ALA A 35 -14.85 3.11 -22.79
CA ALA A 35 -14.09 3.19 -24.04
C ALA A 35 -14.23 1.92 -24.91
N LYS A 36 -14.51 0.77 -24.29
CA LYS A 36 -14.79 -0.51 -24.97
C LYS A 36 -16.27 -0.71 -25.33
N GLY A 37 -17.12 0.27 -25.07
CA GLY A 37 -18.57 0.19 -25.34
C GLY A 37 -19.38 -0.53 -24.26
N ASN A 38 -18.77 -0.93 -23.14
CA ASN A 38 -19.46 -1.65 -22.08
C ASN A 38 -19.94 -0.65 -21.00
N HIS A 39 -21.25 -0.40 -20.94
CA HIS A 39 -21.83 0.70 -20.16
C HIS A 39 -22.45 0.27 -18.81
N ASP A 40 -22.69 -1.03 -18.61
CA ASP A 40 -23.54 -1.53 -17.53
C ASP A 40 -22.73 -2.19 -16.41
N LEU A 41 -21.97 -1.40 -15.65
CA LEU A 41 -21.31 -1.91 -14.45
C LEU A 41 -21.99 -1.42 -13.17
N PRO A 42 -22.36 -2.33 -12.26
CA PRO A 42 -23.02 -2.00 -10.99
C PRO A 42 -22.13 -1.20 -10.02
N TRP A 43 -20.84 -1.07 -10.35
CA TRP A 43 -19.87 -0.30 -9.59
C TRP A 43 -19.97 1.22 -9.82
N ALA A 44 -20.85 1.70 -10.70
CA ALA A 44 -21.16 3.13 -10.81
C ALA A 44 -21.53 3.73 -9.44
N LEU A 45 -22.16 2.93 -8.57
CA LEU A 45 -22.49 3.29 -7.19
C LEU A 45 -21.25 3.70 -6.38
N PHE A 46 -20.05 3.15 -6.62
CA PHE A 46 -18.85 3.52 -5.85
C PHE A 46 -18.29 4.90 -6.24
N ILE A 47 -18.72 5.43 -7.38
CA ILE A 47 -18.28 6.73 -7.91
C ILE A 47 -19.30 7.82 -7.53
N GLU A 48 -20.53 7.45 -7.18
CA GLU A 48 -21.54 8.40 -6.73
C GLU A 48 -21.13 9.06 -5.40
N PRO A 49 -21.05 10.41 -5.33
CA PRO A 49 -20.65 11.10 -4.10
C PRO A 49 -21.51 10.76 -2.89
N ALA A 50 -22.80 10.47 -3.11
CA ALA A 50 -23.76 10.15 -2.06
C ALA A 50 -23.48 8.78 -1.40
N SER A 51 -22.90 7.83 -2.13
CA SER A 51 -22.60 6.49 -1.59
C SER A 51 -21.34 6.49 -0.72
N ILE A 52 -20.49 7.51 -0.81
CA ILE A 52 -19.22 7.61 -0.07
C ILE A 52 -19.44 7.42 1.43
N LEU A 53 -20.47 8.05 2.00
CA LEU A 53 -20.77 7.94 3.43
C LEU A 53 -21.20 6.51 3.82
N VAL A 54 -22.00 5.87 2.98
CA VAL A 54 -22.51 4.51 3.21
C VAL A 54 -21.39 3.47 3.05
N LEU A 55 -20.49 3.68 2.10
CA LEU A 55 -19.38 2.79 1.78
C LEU A 55 -18.11 3.10 2.58
N MET A 56 -18.12 4.14 3.42
CA MET A 56 -16.97 4.54 4.25
C MET A 56 -16.39 3.38 5.07
N PRO A 57 -17.19 2.53 5.76
CA PRO A 57 -16.66 1.38 6.48
C PRO A 57 -15.92 0.40 5.57
N THR A 58 -16.42 0.18 4.36
CA THR A 58 -15.79 -0.67 3.35
C THR A 58 -14.47 -0.08 2.86
N TYR A 59 -14.42 1.24 2.64
CA TYR A 59 -13.16 1.92 2.29
C TYR A 59 -12.12 1.84 3.40
N LEU A 60 -12.54 2.02 4.66
CA LEU A 60 -11.65 1.87 5.81
C LEU A 60 -11.15 0.42 5.95
N TRP A 61 -12.02 -0.55 5.69
CA TRP A 61 -11.65 -1.97 5.65
C TRP A 61 -10.59 -2.25 4.57
N PHE A 62 -10.78 -1.71 3.36
CA PHE A 62 -9.78 -1.79 2.28
C PHE A 62 -8.50 -0.99 2.57
N ALA A 63 -8.57 0.08 3.36
CA ALA A 63 -7.38 0.81 3.74
C ALA A 63 -6.59 0.11 4.86
N SER A 64 -7.15 -0.91 5.53
CA SER A 64 -6.58 -1.45 6.77
C SER A 64 -5.14 -1.96 6.66
N PRO A 65 -4.70 -2.67 5.59
CA PRO A 65 -3.30 -3.08 5.49
C PRO A 65 -2.35 -1.90 5.24
N TYR A 66 -2.82 -0.87 4.53
CA TYR A 66 -2.07 0.38 4.36
C TYR A 66 -1.94 1.13 5.68
N VAL A 67 -2.99 1.18 6.49
CA VAL A 67 -2.91 1.76 7.84
C VAL A 67 -1.92 0.97 8.70
N GLY A 68 -1.95 -0.37 8.64
CA GLY A 68 -0.96 -1.22 9.29
C GLY A 68 0.47 -0.90 8.85
N LEU A 69 0.71 -0.79 7.54
CA LEU A 69 2.01 -0.40 6.99
C LEU A 69 2.42 1.02 7.41
N ALA A 70 1.48 1.96 7.46
CA ALA A 70 1.72 3.33 7.89
C ALA A 70 2.16 3.37 9.36
N ILE A 71 1.51 2.58 10.23
CA ILE A 71 1.91 2.41 11.63
C ILE A 71 3.31 1.81 11.73
N LEU A 72 3.61 0.76 10.96
CA LEU A 72 4.95 0.16 10.91
C LEU A 72 5.99 1.16 10.43
N ALA A 73 5.70 1.94 9.39
CA ALA A 73 6.58 2.98 8.88
C ALA A 73 6.85 4.06 9.94
N TRP A 74 5.81 4.50 10.64
CA TRP A 74 5.97 5.47 11.71
C TRP A 74 6.86 4.94 12.84
N LEU A 75 6.66 3.68 13.27
CA LEU A 75 7.48 3.05 14.30
C LEU A 75 8.94 2.88 13.85
N PHE A 76 9.18 2.38 12.64
CA PHE A 76 10.52 2.08 12.12
C PHE A 76 11.34 3.33 11.81
N LEU A 77 10.68 4.38 11.34
CA LEU A 77 11.34 5.66 11.02
C LEU A 77 11.55 6.53 12.25
N LYS A 78 10.68 6.42 13.27
CA LYS A 78 10.80 7.20 14.51
C LYS A 78 11.74 6.57 15.52
N ALA A 79 11.75 5.24 15.65
CA ALA A 79 12.55 4.52 16.62
C ALA A 79 13.55 3.58 15.94
N PRO A 80 14.78 3.40 16.49
CA PRO A 80 15.76 2.44 15.99
C PRO A 80 15.41 1.00 16.39
N VAL A 81 14.19 0.56 16.06
CA VAL A 81 13.73 -0.82 16.29
C VAL A 81 14.65 -1.83 15.59
N LEU A 82 15.21 -1.43 14.44
CA LEU A 82 16.24 -2.17 13.73
C LEU A 82 17.54 -1.35 13.68
N PRO A 83 18.37 -1.40 14.74
CA PRO A 83 19.55 -0.54 14.86
C PRO A 83 20.61 -0.83 13.79
N ARG A 84 20.56 -2.00 13.14
CA ARG A 84 21.46 -2.40 12.05
C ARG A 84 21.17 -1.70 10.72
N PHE A 85 19.97 -1.15 10.54
CA PHE A 85 19.58 -0.46 9.32
C PHE A 85 19.55 1.04 9.55
N GLY A 86 20.19 1.81 8.66
CA GLY A 86 20.10 3.26 8.62
C GLY A 86 18.72 3.73 8.14
N LEU A 87 18.55 5.05 8.04
CA LEU A 87 17.27 5.65 7.65
C LEU A 87 16.88 5.28 6.22
N ALA A 88 17.84 5.25 5.29
CA ALA A 88 17.60 4.92 3.89
C ALA A 88 17.16 3.46 3.73
N GLU A 89 17.81 2.53 4.43
CA GLU A 89 17.50 1.11 4.43
C GLU A 89 16.10 0.84 5.00
N ARG A 90 15.74 1.48 6.11
CA ARG A 90 14.40 1.38 6.68
C ARG A 90 13.35 1.93 5.72
N PHE A 91 13.64 3.04 5.05
CA PHE A 91 12.74 3.59 4.05
C PHE A 91 12.56 2.63 2.85
N LEU A 92 13.63 1.98 2.38
CA LEU A 92 13.56 0.97 1.31
C LEU A 92 12.67 -0.22 1.68
N ILE A 93 12.74 -0.69 2.93
CA ILE A 93 11.86 -1.76 3.44
C ILE A 93 10.39 -1.34 3.30
N ILE A 94 10.04 -0.17 3.84
CA ILE A 94 8.66 0.36 3.77
C ILE A 94 8.21 0.59 2.33
N LEU A 95 9.10 1.13 1.49
CA LEU A 95 8.82 1.38 0.09
C LEU A 95 8.56 0.09 -0.69
N GLY A 96 9.34 -0.98 -0.44
CA GLY A 96 9.11 -2.29 -1.04
C GLY A 96 7.72 -2.85 -0.69
N GLY A 97 7.34 -2.78 0.59
CA GLY A 97 6.00 -3.17 1.05
C GLY A 97 4.89 -2.35 0.39
N LEU A 98 5.06 -1.03 0.33
CA LEU A 98 4.10 -0.12 -0.29
C LEU A 98 3.90 -0.43 -1.77
N LEU A 99 4.98 -0.58 -2.53
CA LEU A 99 4.93 -0.83 -3.97
C LEU A 99 4.27 -2.18 -4.27
N TRP A 100 4.73 -3.26 -3.66
CA TRP A 100 4.18 -4.59 -3.93
C TRP A 100 2.76 -4.76 -3.39
N GLY A 101 2.46 -4.18 -2.22
CA GLY A 101 1.11 -4.11 -1.69
C GLY A 101 0.15 -3.31 -2.58
N THR A 102 0.64 -2.25 -3.25
CA THR A 102 -0.14 -1.50 -4.25
C THR A 102 -0.44 -2.33 -5.49
N VAL A 103 0.56 -3.04 -6.01
CA VAL A 103 0.36 -3.97 -7.15
C VAL A 103 -0.66 -5.05 -6.80
N GLY A 104 -0.52 -5.68 -5.63
CA GLY A 104 -1.44 -6.69 -5.12
C GLY A 104 -2.87 -6.14 -4.99
N ALA A 105 -3.02 -4.98 -4.35
CA ALA A 105 -4.32 -4.35 -4.15
C ALA A 105 -4.99 -3.99 -5.48
N VAL A 106 -4.25 -3.41 -6.44
CA VAL A 106 -4.77 -3.10 -7.78
C VAL A 106 -5.23 -4.38 -8.49
N ARG A 107 -4.43 -5.45 -8.46
CA ARG A 107 -4.81 -6.75 -9.05
C ARG A 107 -6.10 -7.28 -8.44
N THR A 108 -6.17 -7.35 -7.11
CA THR A 108 -7.36 -7.86 -6.40
C THR A 108 -8.59 -6.98 -6.66
N LEU A 109 -8.43 -5.66 -6.72
CA LEU A 109 -9.52 -4.75 -7.07
C LEU A 109 -10.01 -4.95 -8.50
N ILE A 110 -9.12 -5.15 -9.47
CA ILE A 110 -9.50 -5.46 -10.87
C ILE A 110 -10.27 -6.78 -10.94
N GLU A 111 -9.75 -7.83 -10.31
CA GLU A 111 -10.39 -9.15 -10.27
C GLU A 111 -11.79 -9.06 -9.65
N LEU A 112 -11.92 -8.34 -8.53
CA LEU A 112 -13.18 -8.09 -7.85
C LEU A 112 -14.17 -7.33 -8.74
N TYR A 113 -13.68 -6.29 -9.43
CA TYR A 113 -14.50 -5.49 -10.33
C TYR A 113 -15.07 -6.33 -11.47
N MET A 114 -14.31 -7.30 -11.97
CA MET A 114 -14.71 -8.18 -13.08
C MET A 114 -15.57 -9.38 -12.65
N THR A 115 -15.37 -9.91 -11.44
CA THR A 115 -16.01 -11.16 -10.98
C THR A 115 -17.36 -10.97 -10.27
N LEU A 116 -17.67 -9.76 -9.81
CA LEU A 116 -19.00 -9.38 -9.33
C LEU A 116 -19.55 -10.22 -8.16
N ASP A 117 -18.68 -10.65 -7.24
CA ASP A 117 -19.12 -11.37 -6.04
C ASP A 117 -19.07 -10.46 -4.79
N PRO A 118 -20.23 -9.95 -4.30
CA PRO A 118 -20.29 -9.10 -3.12
C PRO A 118 -19.92 -9.83 -1.82
N LEU A 119 -19.88 -11.16 -1.78
CA LEU A 119 -19.42 -11.92 -0.61
C LEU A 119 -17.89 -11.95 -0.50
N VAL A 120 -17.18 -12.02 -1.64
CA VAL A 120 -15.71 -11.93 -1.69
C VAL A 120 -15.23 -10.58 -1.15
N LEU A 121 -16.01 -9.53 -1.41
CA LEU A 121 -15.85 -8.14 -0.99
C LEU A 121 -15.61 -7.96 0.52
N LEU A 122 -16.29 -8.76 1.35
CA LEU A 122 -16.34 -8.55 2.80
C LEU A 122 -15.28 -9.34 3.57
N LEU A 123 -14.96 -10.57 3.16
CA LEU A 123 -14.27 -11.52 4.06
C LEU A 123 -12.77 -11.71 3.82
N LEU A 124 -12.27 -11.59 2.59
CA LEU A 124 -10.90 -12.02 2.27
C LEU A 124 -10.01 -10.95 1.62
N LEU A 125 -10.56 -9.85 1.12
CA LEU A 125 -9.81 -8.90 0.30
C LEU A 125 -8.57 -8.31 0.98
N PRO A 126 -8.65 -7.76 2.21
CA PRO A 126 -7.46 -7.22 2.86
C PRO A 126 -6.37 -8.26 3.09
N ALA A 127 -6.76 -9.51 3.38
CA ALA A 127 -5.80 -10.59 3.60
C ALA A 127 -5.04 -10.96 2.31
N LEU A 128 -5.71 -10.92 1.15
CA LEU A 128 -5.10 -11.28 -0.13
C LEU A 128 -3.92 -10.37 -0.47
N TYR A 129 -4.12 -9.05 -0.52
CA TYR A 129 -3.02 -8.13 -0.86
C TYR A 129 -2.13 -7.76 0.34
N ALA A 130 -2.54 -8.03 1.58
CA ALA A 130 -1.62 -7.96 2.72
C ALA A 130 -0.47 -8.96 2.57
N SER A 131 -0.72 -10.14 2.00
CA SER A 131 0.34 -11.12 1.70
C SER A 131 1.34 -10.57 0.68
N ASP A 132 0.87 -9.90 -0.37
CA ASP A 132 1.72 -9.18 -1.33
C ASP A 132 2.54 -8.10 -0.58
N MET A 133 1.91 -7.30 0.27
CA MET A 133 2.62 -6.29 1.05
C MET A 133 3.76 -6.87 1.90
N VAL A 134 3.56 -8.05 2.50
CA VAL A 134 4.62 -8.78 3.22
C VAL A 134 5.75 -9.21 2.28
N VAL A 135 5.44 -9.74 1.10
CA VAL A 135 6.45 -10.08 0.09
C VAL A 135 7.27 -8.84 -0.29
N GLY A 136 6.61 -7.70 -0.47
CA GLY A 136 7.27 -6.41 -0.74
C GLY A 136 8.20 -5.97 0.39
N LEU A 137 7.77 -6.12 1.65
CA LEU A 137 8.60 -5.81 2.82
C LEU A 137 9.85 -6.69 2.87
N LEU A 138 9.71 -7.98 2.57
CA LEU A 138 10.84 -8.93 2.52
C LEU A 138 11.80 -8.59 1.38
N GLY A 139 11.28 -8.27 0.20
CA GLY A 139 12.09 -7.80 -0.94
C GLY A 139 12.83 -6.50 -0.62
N GLY A 140 12.15 -5.54 0.01
CA GLY A 140 12.75 -4.29 0.49
C GLY A 140 13.83 -4.53 1.56
N ALA A 141 13.64 -5.50 2.45
CA ALA A 141 14.65 -5.90 3.43
C ALA A 141 15.88 -6.55 2.80
N ALA A 142 15.70 -7.40 1.79
CA ALA A 142 16.82 -7.97 1.03
C ALA A 142 17.62 -6.86 0.31
N ALA A 143 16.93 -5.92 -0.35
CA ALA A 143 17.57 -4.78 -1.01
C ALA A 143 18.31 -3.86 -0.02
N ALA A 144 17.70 -3.56 1.12
CA ALA A 144 18.33 -2.83 2.22
C ALA A 144 19.59 -3.54 2.75
N GLY A 145 19.54 -4.86 2.90
CA GLY A 145 20.68 -5.68 3.30
C GLY A 145 21.83 -5.63 2.29
N ALA A 146 21.51 -5.71 0.99
CA ALA A 146 22.49 -5.58 -0.08
C ALA A 146 23.13 -4.18 -0.10
N LEU A 147 22.33 -3.12 0.05
CA LEU A 147 22.82 -1.75 0.14
C LEU A 147 23.77 -1.56 1.33
N ALA A 148 23.37 -2.03 2.51
CA ALA A 148 24.18 -1.96 3.71
C ALA A 148 25.50 -2.76 3.58
N PHE A 149 25.48 -3.88 2.86
CA PHE A 149 26.69 -4.66 2.55
C PHE A 149 27.65 -3.89 1.65
N LEU A 150 27.14 -3.25 0.58
CA LEU A 150 27.95 -2.46 -0.37
C LEU A 150 28.54 -1.20 0.26
N GLN A 151 27.86 -0.61 1.25
CA GLN A 151 28.32 0.60 1.93
C GLN A 151 29.33 0.33 3.06
N ARG A 152 29.55 -0.93 3.47
CA ARG A 152 30.61 -1.22 4.43
C ARG A 152 31.94 -0.94 3.75
N PRO A 153 32.73 0.05 4.21
CA PRO A 153 34.08 0.21 3.71
C PRO A 153 34.76 -1.14 3.91
N TRP A 154 35.37 -1.65 2.84
CA TRP A 154 36.25 -2.81 2.90
C TRP A 154 37.37 -2.42 3.86
N SER A 155 37.17 -2.66 5.16
CA SER A 155 38.18 -2.43 6.15
C SER A 155 39.29 -3.39 5.79
N SER A 156 40.30 -2.86 5.09
CA SER A 156 41.53 -3.56 4.78
C SER A 156 41.93 -4.29 6.06
N PRO A 157 42.08 -5.62 6.05
CA PRO A 157 42.59 -6.32 7.22
C PRO A 157 43.93 -5.67 7.55
N HIS A 158 43.95 -4.87 8.62
CA HIS A 158 45.14 -4.20 9.08
C HIS A 158 46.09 -5.31 9.54
N HIS A 159 47.06 -5.60 8.68
CA HIS A 159 48.31 -6.30 8.98
C HIS A 159 49.15 -5.49 9.95
#